data_AF-A0A249STA0-F1
#
_entry.id   AF-A0A249STA0-F1
#
_cell.length_a   1.000
_cell.length_b   1.000
_cell.length_c   1.000
_cell.angle_alpha   90.00
_cell.angle_beta   90.00
_cell.angle_gamma   90.00
#
_symmetry.space_group_name_H-M   'P 1'
#
loop_
_entity.id
_entity.type
_entity.pdbx_description
1 polymer ?
#
loop_
_entity_poly.entity_id
_entity_poly.type
_entity_poly.pdbx_seq_one_letter_code
_entity_poly.pdbx_strand_id
1 'polypeptide(L)'
;MVNRYKYSSILIMVTILFCIVSCRSQDRKNEVKINTANKFMKYLKNNEVDSAKSMLGFSLADLGKDEEIFRFEIKKASDILTIYGIPDTSVFFAEKDSLGLMQRTYINVPISVKESPDNKLLKVTIRVSFLDRIGDYKLASYEIITDYRKSIIRPFN
;
A
#
# COMPACT_ATOMS: atom_id res chain seq x y z
N MET A 1 38.65 -36.18 25.44
CA MET A 1 38.60 -34.86 24.78
C MET A 1 37.35 -34.79 23.91
N VAL A 2 36.30 -34.11 24.37
CA VAL A 2 35.03 -34.00 23.62
C VAL A 2 35.20 -32.96 22.51
N ASN A 3 34.81 -33.36 21.30
CA ASN A 3 35.14 -32.71 20.04
C ASN A 3 34.35 -31.39 19.87
N ARG A 4 34.84 -30.30 20.47
CA ARG A 4 34.19 -28.97 20.50
C ARG A 4 33.95 -28.36 19.10
N TYR A 5 34.68 -28.82 18.09
CA TYR A 5 34.53 -28.34 16.71
C TYR A 5 33.26 -28.84 15.99
N LYS A 6 32.68 -29.98 16.39
CA LYS A 6 31.45 -30.49 15.75
C LYS A 6 30.21 -29.65 16.09
N TYR A 7 30.16 -29.07 17.28
CA TYR A 7 29.00 -28.30 17.75
C TYR A 7 28.95 -26.89 17.11
N SER A 8 30.10 -26.25 16.88
CA SER A 8 30.15 -24.95 16.19
C SER A 8 29.66 -25.03 14.74
N SER A 9 30.01 -26.11 14.01
CA SER A 9 29.58 -26.29 12.61
C SER A 9 28.07 -26.50 12.49
N ILE A 10 27.47 -27.23 13.42
CA ILE A 10 26.01 -27.47 13.47
C ILE A 10 25.27 -26.17 13.77
N LEU A 11 25.77 -25.37 14.72
CA LEU A 11 25.13 -24.12 15.13
C LEU A 11 25.12 -23.10 13.98
N ILE A 12 26.22 -22.98 13.23
CA ILE A 12 26.31 -22.13 12.03
C ILE A 12 25.34 -22.58 10.93
N MET A 13 25.21 -23.90 10.69
CA MET A 13 24.24 -24.42 9.72
C MET A 13 22.79 -24.09 10.11
N VAL A 14 22.44 -24.23 11.39
CA VAL A 14 21.09 -23.91 11.89
C VAL A 14 20.80 -22.41 11.73
N THR A 15 21.78 -21.54 12.01
CA THR A 15 21.60 -20.08 11.83
C THR A 15 21.40 -19.70 10.36
N ILE A 16 22.19 -20.26 9.43
CA ILE A 16 22.05 -20.01 7.99
C ILE A 16 20.69 -20.50 7.47
N LEU A 17 20.24 -21.68 7.90
CA LEU A 17 18.94 -22.23 7.52
C LEU A 17 17.79 -21.33 8.02
N PHE A 18 17.90 -20.80 9.24
CA PHE A 18 16.90 -19.89 9.81
C PHE A 18 16.82 -18.56 9.04
N CYS A 19 17.97 -17.99 8.65
CA CYS A 19 18.01 -16.76 7.84
C CYS A 19 17.34 -16.93 6.48
N ILE A 20 17.53 -18.07 5.80
CA ILE A 20 16.93 -18.33 4.47
C ILE A 20 15.41 -18.47 4.58
N VAL A 21 14.90 -19.12 5.63
CA VAL A 21 13.45 -19.31 5.84
C VAL A 21 12.75 -17.99 6.19
N SER A 22 13.37 -17.15 7.02
CA SER A 22 12.78 -15.85 7.41
C SER A 22 12.62 -14.89 6.23
N CYS A 23 13.59 -14.79 5.32
CA CYS A 23 13.47 -13.91 4.14
C CYS A 23 12.31 -14.32 3.23
N ARG A 24 12.17 -15.61 2.90
CA ARG A 24 11.07 -16.11 2.05
C ARG A 24 9.68 -15.86 2.65
N SER A 25 9.57 -15.89 3.98
CA SER A 25 8.29 -15.67 4.65
C SER A 25 7.81 -14.22 4.55
N GLN A 26 8.75 -13.26 4.54
CA GLN A 26 8.41 -11.85 4.46
C GLN A 26 8.04 -11.44 3.03
N ASP A 27 8.73 -12.00 2.03
CA ASP A 27 8.40 -11.80 0.61
C ASP A 27 6.98 -12.27 0.32
N ARG A 28 6.60 -13.45 0.85
CA ARG A 28 5.24 -14.00 0.70
C ARG A 28 4.18 -13.12 1.37
N LYS A 29 4.43 -12.57 2.56
CA LYS A 29 3.49 -11.64 3.22
C LYS A 29 3.28 -10.37 2.41
N ASN A 30 4.35 -9.81 1.85
CA ASN A 30 4.27 -8.63 0.99
C ASN A 30 3.49 -8.92 -0.30
N GLU A 31 3.68 -10.10 -0.91
CA GLU A 31 2.92 -10.53 -2.08
C GLU A 31 1.41 -10.60 -1.80
N VAL A 32 1.01 -11.14 -0.64
CA VAL A 32 -0.40 -11.15 -0.22
C VAL A 32 -0.93 -9.72 -0.06
N LYS A 33 -0.19 -8.84 0.61
CA LYS A 33 -0.57 -7.42 0.77
C LYS A 33 -0.70 -6.71 -0.59
N ILE A 34 0.19 -6.97 -1.55
CA ILE A 34 0.13 -6.43 -2.91
C ILE A 34 -1.11 -6.95 -3.65
N ASN A 35 -1.40 -8.24 -3.59
CA ASN A 35 -2.58 -8.82 -4.21
C ASN A 35 -3.88 -8.25 -3.61
N THR A 36 -3.92 -8.08 -2.30
CA THR A 36 -5.02 -7.42 -1.60
C THR A 36 -5.16 -5.97 -2.05
N ALA A 37 -4.07 -5.20 -2.09
CA ALA A 37 -4.09 -3.83 -2.59
C ALA A 37 -4.61 -3.77 -4.04
N ASN A 38 -4.12 -4.65 -4.93
CA ASN A 38 -4.58 -4.72 -6.32
C ASN A 38 -6.08 -5.02 -6.44
N LYS A 39 -6.61 -5.93 -5.60
CA LYS A 39 -8.05 -6.20 -5.55
C LYS A 39 -8.84 -4.96 -5.10
N PHE A 40 -8.36 -4.26 -4.09
CA PHE A 40 -8.95 -3.00 -3.64
C PHE A 40 -8.95 -1.95 -4.75
N MET A 41 -7.84 -1.78 -5.48
CA MET A 41 -7.75 -0.88 -6.63
C MET A 41 -8.80 -1.17 -7.70
N LYS A 42 -9.13 -2.44 -7.95
CA LYS A 42 -10.20 -2.82 -8.89
C LYS A 42 -11.58 -2.39 -8.39
N TYR A 43 -11.87 -2.56 -7.10
CA TYR A 43 -13.12 -2.06 -6.50
C TYR A 43 -13.21 -0.53 -6.56
N LEU A 44 -12.11 0.17 -6.30
CA LEU A 44 -12.05 1.63 -6.45
C LEU A 44 -12.35 2.04 -7.89
N LYS A 45 -11.69 1.44 -8.89
CA LYS A 45 -11.88 1.76 -10.31
C LYS A 45 -13.32 1.52 -10.78
N ASN A 46 -13.96 0.48 -10.27
CA ASN A 46 -15.34 0.13 -10.65
C ASN A 46 -16.41 0.86 -9.81
N ASN A 47 -16.00 1.75 -8.90
CA ASN A 47 -16.89 2.43 -7.96
C ASN A 47 -17.74 1.46 -7.11
N GLU A 48 -17.19 0.29 -6.77
CA GLU A 48 -17.86 -0.74 -5.97
C GLU A 48 -17.71 -0.45 -4.46
N VAL A 49 -18.54 0.46 -3.96
CA VAL A 49 -18.47 0.98 -2.58
C VAL A 49 -18.53 -0.13 -1.53
N ASP A 50 -19.51 -1.03 -1.61
CA ASP A 50 -19.69 -2.08 -0.61
C ASP A 50 -18.55 -3.11 -0.63
N SER A 51 -18.06 -3.46 -1.82
CA SER A 51 -16.89 -4.31 -2.00
C SER A 51 -15.64 -3.66 -1.37
N ALA A 52 -15.40 -2.38 -1.64
CA ALA A 52 -14.28 -1.62 -1.07
C ALA A 52 -14.39 -1.52 0.46
N LYS A 53 -15.58 -1.24 0.99
CA LYS A 53 -15.87 -1.18 2.43
C LYS A 53 -15.60 -2.53 3.10
N SER A 54 -16.00 -3.63 2.46
CA SER A 54 -15.80 -4.99 2.99
C SER A 54 -14.32 -5.37 3.12
N MET A 55 -13.40 -4.66 2.45
CA MET A 55 -11.97 -4.91 2.56
C MET A 55 -11.32 -4.22 3.76
N LEU A 56 -12.02 -3.26 4.39
CA LEU A 56 -11.52 -2.59 5.59
C LEU A 56 -11.55 -3.55 6.79
N GLY A 57 -10.51 -3.48 7.61
CA GLY A 57 -10.40 -4.20 8.88
C GLY A 57 -10.98 -3.45 10.07
N PHE A 58 -11.35 -2.18 9.88
CA PHE A 58 -11.99 -1.32 10.88
C PHE A 58 -13.29 -0.74 10.33
N SER A 59 -14.19 -0.34 11.23
CA SER A 59 -15.40 0.37 10.83
C SER A 59 -15.06 1.77 10.30
N LEU A 60 -15.95 2.38 9.52
CA LEU A 60 -15.73 3.76 9.05
C LEU A 60 -15.61 4.75 10.23
N ALA A 61 -16.37 4.53 11.30
CA ALA A 61 -16.31 5.33 12.52
C ALA A 61 -14.92 5.29 13.17
N ASP A 62 -14.30 4.10 13.26
CA ASP A 62 -12.94 3.95 13.79
C ASP A 62 -11.87 4.64 12.92
N LEU A 63 -12.19 4.86 11.64
CA LEU A 63 -11.35 5.58 10.69
C LEU A 63 -11.65 7.09 10.65
N GLY A 64 -12.58 7.57 11.47
CA GLY A 64 -13.02 8.97 11.47
C GLY A 64 -13.74 9.37 10.18
N LYS A 65 -14.42 8.43 9.52
CA LYS A 65 -15.17 8.65 8.28
C LYS A 65 -16.64 8.28 8.46
N ASP A 66 -17.51 9.01 7.81
CA ASP A 66 -18.89 8.58 7.59
C ASP A 66 -19.05 7.93 6.21
N GLU A 67 -20.26 7.45 5.93
CA GLU A 67 -20.60 6.77 4.68
C GLU A 67 -20.53 7.70 3.46
N GLU A 68 -20.85 8.98 3.62
CA GLU A 68 -20.88 9.96 2.53
C GLU A 68 -19.47 10.33 2.10
N ILE A 69 -18.60 10.63 3.08
CA ILE A 69 -17.17 10.88 2.87
C ILE A 69 -16.52 9.67 2.20
N PHE A 70 -16.83 8.46 2.69
CA PHE A 70 -16.31 7.24 2.08
C PHE A 70 -16.73 7.11 0.62
N ARG A 71 -18.03 7.26 0.30
CA ARG A 71 -18.53 7.23 -1.09
C ARG A 71 -17.88 8.28 -1.97
N PHE A 72 -17.70 9.49 -1.47
CA PHE A 72 -17.04 10.58 -2.19
C PHE A 72 -15.58 10.24 -2.51
N GLU A 73 -14.83 9.69 -1.55
CA GLU A 73 -13.45 9.27 -1.77
C GLU A 73 -13.32 8.12 -2.76
N ILE A 74 -14.22 7.12 -2.69
CA ILE A 74 -14.27 6.02 -3.65
C ILE A 74 -14.54 6.56 -5.05
N LYS A 75 -15.50 7.48 -5.20
CA LYS A 75 -15.77 8.14 -6.49
C LYS A 75 -14.54 8.90 -6.99
N LYS A 76 -13.87 9.68 -6.14
CA LYS A 76 -12.64 10.40 -6.51
C LYS A 76 -11.55 9.44 -6.99
N ALA A 77 -11.35 8.31 -6.31
CA ALA A 77 -10.41 7.28 -6.74
C ALA A 77 -10.84 6.65 -8.08
N SER A 78 -12.13 6.37 -8.26
CA SER A 78 -12.71 5.83 -9.49
C SER A 78 -12.42 6.76 -10.68
N ASP A 79 -12.66 8.06 -10.52
CA ASP A 79 -12.43 9.05 -11.57
C ASP A 79 -10.93 9.07 -11.99
N ILE A 80 -10.01 9.05 -11.01
CA ILE A 80 -8.57 8.99 -11.26
C ILE A 80 -8.19 7.68 -12.00
N LEU A 81 -8.64 6.53 -11.50
CA LEU A 81 -8.26 5.22 -12.04
C LEU A 81 -8.90 4.90 -13.38
N THR A 82 -10.02 5.57 -13.70
CA THR A 82 -10.63 5.51 -15.03
C THR A 82 -9.79 6.27 -16.05
N ILE A 83 -9.25 7.44 -15.67
CA ILE A 83 -8.42 8.27 -16.56
C ILE A 83 -7.02 7.67 -16.76
N TYR A 84 -6.36 7.28 -15.68
CA TYR A 84 -4.94 6.88 -15.71
C TYR A 84 -4.71 5.37 -15.69
N GLY A 85 -5.75 4.58 -15.39
CA GLY A 85 -5.64 3.13 -15.25
C GLY A 85 -5.11 2.68 -13.89
N ILE A 86 -5.18 1.37 -13.65
CA ILE A 86 -4.48 0.71 -12.53
C ILE A 86 -3.12 0.27 -13.10
N PRO A 87 -2.00 0.67 -12.48
CA PRO A 87 -0.68 0.24 -12.92
C PRO A 87 -0.48 -1.26 -12.66
N ASP A 88 0.52 -1.85 -13.31
CA ASP A 88 0.88 -3.26 -13.06
C ASP A 88 1.34 -3.47 -11.60
N THR A 89 1.08 -4.65 -11.03
CA THR A 89 1.47 -4.95 -9.64
C THR A 89 2.98 -4.92 -9.41
N SER A 90 3.80 -5.06 -10.45
CA SER A 90 5.26 -4.96 -10.38
C SER A 90 5.78 -3.58 -9.95
N VAL A 91 4.99 -2.50 -10.12
CA VAL A 91 5.37 -1.17 -9.65
C VAL A 91 4.86 -0.85 -8.23
N PHE A 92 4.12 -1.76 -7.62
CA PHE A 92 3.65 -1.60 -6.25
C PHE A 92 4.83 -1.86 -5.33
N PHE A 93 4.98 -1.04 -4.29
CA PHE A 93 6.07 -1.23 -3.34
C PHE A 93 5.60 -1.14 -1.91
N ALA A 94 6.17 -2.01 -1.08
CA ALA A 94 5.91 -2.05 0.35
C ALA A 94 6.87 -1.14 1.09
N GLU A 95 6.33 -0.31 1.97
CA GLU A 95 7.05 0.60 2.85
C GLU A 95 6.64 0.28 4.29
N LYS A 96 7.60 -0.09 5.14
CA LYS A 96 7.32 -0.31 6.56
C LYS A 96 7.41 1.01 7.30
N ASP A 97 6.44 1.25 8.18
CA ASP A 97 6.47 2.36 9.12
C ASP A 97 7.52 2.07 10.21
N SER A 98 8.74 2.57 10.00
CA SER A 98 9.85 2.36 10.94
C SER A 98 9.75 3.24 12.19
N LEU A 99 8.94 4.30 12.14
CA LEU A 99 8.83 5.31 13.20
C LEU A 99 7.50 5.21 13.97
N GLY A 100 6.48 4.59 13.37
CA GLY A 100 5.16 4.45 13.96
C GLY A 100 5.07 3.33 15.00
N LEU A 101 4.37 3.61 16.10
CA LEU A 101 4.10 2.65 17.19
C LEU A 101 3.33 1.40 16.74
N MET A 102 2.66 1.45 15.58
CA MET A 102 1.70 0.41 15.15
C MET A 102 2.23 -0.58 14.09
N GLN A 103 3.54 -0.64 13.82
CA GLN A 103 4.15 -1.58 12.85
C GLN A 103 3.34 -1.70 11.54
N ARG A 104 3.04 -0.56 10.92
CA ARG A 104 2.25 -0.53 9.68
C ARG A 104 3.11 -0.95 8.49
N THR A 105 2.50 -1.66 7.55
CA THR A 105 3.05 -1.81 6.20
C THR A 105 2.17 -1.04 5.23
N TYR A 106 2.74 -0.11 4.50
CA TYR A 106 2.07 0.62 3.44
C TYR A 106 2.39 -0.04 2.10
N ILE A 107 1.37 -0.34 1.30
CA ILE A 107 1.54 -0.63 -0.12
C ILE A 107 1.23 0.66 -0.86
N ASN A 108 2.25 1.20 -1.53
CA ASN A 108 2.14 2.40 -2.34
C ASN A 108 1.86 2.00 -3.79
N VAL A 109 0.77 2.54 -4.36
CA VAL A 109 0.37 2.31 -5.75
C VAL A 109 0.58 3.62 -6.54
N PRO A 110 1.74 3.79 -7.21
CA PRO A 110 2.02 5.00 -7.97
C PRO A 110 1.23 5.00 -9.27
N ILE A 111 0.38 6.01 -9.48
CA ILE A 111 -0.41 6.15 -10.70
C ILE A 111 0.35 7.05 -11.68
N SER A 112 0.63 6.52 -12.87
CA SER A 112 1.31 7.26 -13.94
C SER A 112 0.41 8.35 -14.52
N VAL A 113 0.71 9.60 -14.18
CA VAL A 113 0.03 10.76 -14.75
C VAL A 113 0.75 11.18 -16.02
N LYS A 114 0.04 11.30 -17.13
CA LYS A 114 0.61 11.85 -18.37
C LYS A 114 0.84 13.35 -18.18
N GLU A 115 2.09 13.79 -18.34
CA GLU A 115 2.41 15.20 -18.33
C GLU A 115 1.72 15.89 -19.51
N SER A 116 0.93 16.91 -19.21
CA SER A 116 0.32 17.79 -20.20
C SER A 116 0.42 19.23 -19.69
N PRO A 117 0.67 20.23 -20.56
CA PRO A 117 0.67 21.64 -20.16
C PRO A 117 -0.62 22.06 -19.45
N ASP A 118 -1.74 21.42 -19.79
CA ASP A 118 -3.07 21.72 -19.25
C ASP A 118 -3.39 20.91 -17.99
N ASN A 119 -2.62 19.85 -17.71
CA ASN A 119 -2.84 19.01 -16.54
C ASN A 119 -2.00 19.52 -15.36
N LYS A 120 -2.67 20.07 -14.35
CA LYS A 120 -2.01 20.52 -13.11
C LYS A 120 -1.58 19.37 -12.22
N LEU A 121 -2.14 18.17 -12.38
CA LEU A 121 -1.80 17.01 -11.57
C LEU A 121 -0.45 16.45 -12.02
N LEU A 122 0.49 16.31 -11.08
CA LEU A 122 1.85 15.82 -11.36
C LEU A 122 2.02 14.37 -10.94
N LYS A 123 1.51 14.02 -9.76
CA LYS A 123 1.67 12.68 -9.19
C LYS A 123 0.42 12.29 -8.43
N VAL A 124 0.03 11.03 -8.57
CA VAL A 124 -0.94 10.41 -7.68
C VAL A 124 -0.34 9.13 -7.12
N THR A 125 -0.53 8.90 -5.83
CA THR A 125 -0.22 7.63 -5.18
C THR A 125 -1.38 7.26 -4.30
N ILE A 126 -1.96 6.08 -4.55
CA ILE A 126 -2.94 5.50 -3.65
C ILE A 126 -2.16 4.62 -2.67
N ARG A 127 -2.15 5.03 -1.41
CA ARG A 127 -1.44 4.36 -0.33
C ARG A 127 -2.45 3.54 0.45
N VAL A 128 -2.16 2.25 0.62
CA VAL A 128 -2.99 1.32 1.37
C VAL A 128 -2.19 0.82 2.56
N SER A 129 -2.75 0.90 3.77
CA SER A 129 -2.05 0.46 4.97
C SER A 129 -2.57 -0.89 5.48
N PHE A 130 -1.65 -1.67 6.04
CA PHE A 130 -1.91 -2.95 6.69
C PHE A 130 -1.35 -2.91 8.11
N LEU A 131 -2.07 -3.55 9.02
CA LEU A 131 -1.62 -3.79 10.39
C LEU A 131 -1.48 -5.29 10.60
N ASP A 132 -0.37 -5.72 11.18
CA ASP A 132 -0.11 -7.16 11.36
C ASP A 132 -1.20 -7.86 12.20
N ARG A 133 -1.86 -7.12 13.12
CA ARG A 133 -2.95 -7.65 13.96
C ARG A 133 -4.28 -7.92 13.25
N ILE A 134 -4.56 -7.27 12.12
CA ILE A 134 -5.81 -7.49 11.35
C ILE A 134 -5.60 -8.48 10.19
N GLY A 135 -4.34 -8.82 9.88
CA GLY A 135 -3.95 -9.74 8.83
C GLY A 135 -3.71 -9.08 7.47
N ASP A 136 -3.13 -9.85 6.54
CA ASP A 136 -2.64 -9.36 5.25
C ASP A 136 -3.75 -9.24 4.17
N TYR A 137 -4.98 -9.64 4.51
CA TYR A 137 -6.17 -9.64 3.63
C TYR A 137 -7.14 -8.48 3.92
N LYS A 138 -6.85 -7.65 4.92
CA LYS A 138 -7.68 -6.52 5.34
C LYS A 138 -6.86 -5.25 5.42
N LEU A 139 -7.47 -4.16 5.00
CA LEU A 139 -6.87 -2.84 4.97
C LEU A 139 -7.10 -2.15 6.32
N ALA A 140 -6.06 -1.61 6.93
CA ALA A 140 -6.19 -0.77 8.11
C ALA A 140 -6.68 0.64 7.73
N SER A 141 -6.20 1.18 6.62
CA SER A 141 -6.66 2.45 6.05
C SER A 141 -6.21 2.57 4.59
N TYR A 142 -6.67 3.63 3.92
CA TYR A 142 -6.13 4.05 2.64
C TYR A 142 -6.12 5.58 2.55
N GLU A 143 -5.29 6.10 1.65
CA GLU A 143 -5.11 7.53 1.39
C GLU A 143 -4.83 7.75 -0.11
N ILE A 144 -5.36 8.84 -0.66
CA ILE A 144 -5.07 9.28 -2.04
C ILE A 144 -4.17 10.51 -1.94
N ILE A 145 -2.88 10.33 -2.20
CA ILE A 145 -1.87 11.39 -2.14
C ILE A 145 -1.73 11.98 -3.55
N THR A 146 -2.02 13.27 -3.69
CA THR A 146 -1.96 13.99 -4.96
C THR A 146 -0.99 15.16 -4.88
N ASP A 147 -0.14 15.32 -5.89
CA ASP A 147 0.76 16.46 -6.05
C ASP A 147 0.33 17.29 -7.27
N TYR A 148 0.33 18.61 -7.13
CA TYR A 148 -0.10 19.56 -8.15
C TYR A 148 0.98 20.59 -8.47
N ARG A 149 1.09 20.96 -9.74
CA ARG A 149 1.93 22.08 -10.17
C ARG A 149 1.40 23.37 -9.55
N LYS A 150 2.23 24.06 -8.76
CA LYS A 150 1.92 25.41 -8.25
C LYS A 150 1.74 26.36 -9.43
N SER A 151 0.60 27.05 -9.51
CA SER A 151 0.41 28.10 -10.50
C SER A 151 1.31 29.28 -10.15
N ILE A 152 2.29 29.58 -10.98
CA ILE A 152 3.06 30.82 -10.87
C ILE A 152 2.14 31.94 -11.37
N ILE A 153 1.57 32.73 -10.45
CA ILE A 153 0.94 34.00 -10.79
C ILE A 153 2.08 34.92 -11.24
N ARG A 154 2.23 35.15 -12.54
CA ARG A 154 3.13 36.19 -13.01
C ARG A 154 2.46 37.54 -12.68
N PRO A 155 3.12 38.46 -11.96
CA PRO A 155 2.61 39.81 -11.86
C PRO A 155 2.53 40.38 -13.29
N PHE A 156 1.38 40.98 -13.62
CA PHE A 156 1.23 41.74 -14.85
C PHE A 156 2.22 42.90 -14.79
N ASN A 157 3.18 42.93 -15.71
CA ASN A 157 3.99 44.11 -16.00
C ASN A 157 3.23 45.03 -16.96
#